data_AF-A0A803LLZ3-F1
#
_entry.id   AF-A0A803LLZ3-F1
#
_cell.length_a   1.000
_cell.length_b   1.000
_cell.length_c   1.000
_cell.angle_alpha   90.00
_cell.angle_beta   90.00
_cell.angle_gamma   90.00
#
_symmetry.space_group_name_H-M   'P 1'
#
loop_
_entity.id
_entity.type
_entity.pdbx_description
1 polymer ?
#
loop_
_entity_poly.entity_id
_entity_poly.type
_entity_poly.pdbx_seq_one_letter_code
_entity_poly.pdbx_strand_id
1 'polypeptide(L)'
;MDELRRVVGKKADEFICDCSNWVKEFFPLKSLNWSKMDSGAKERLYKKIRSKYDLPDMVAGANVIEALSFQCFMLYKHWRFRLKEQYFRNNKVNTENKLNQTETPADGAKSTARIFHELMNVQQTQGTQEHEGSSDNPLETQQDPLYITLFEKTKKHKDKGFEPNAEKDYDALRNLHEKEVEEHGEDTLSVKAAYMEVFKPKSGYVKGLGPGARPPKKRRVEGETDEVRVALSAEIQQLKEDAATREGALLYQIESLKESNEELKTSMKSL
;
A
#
# COMPACT_ATOMS: atom_id res chain seq x y z
N MET A 1 -2.78 22.67 34.57
CA MET A 1 -2.05 22.42 33.30
C MET A 1 -1.52 23.70 32.68
N ASP A 2 -2.13 24.86 32.97
CA ASP A 2 -1.72 26.13 32.38
C ASP A 2 -0.41 26.68 32.94
N GLU A 3 0.02 26.24 34.12
CA GLU A 3 1.22 26.80 34.74
C GLU A 3 2.52 26.43 34.02
N LEU A 4 2.72 25.14 33.69
CA LEU A 4 3.87 24.73 32.90
C LEU A 4 3.84 25.38 31.52
N ARG A 5 2.66 25.47 30.89
CA ARG A 5 2.46 26.17 29.61
C ARG A 5 2.83 27.66 29.72
N ARG A 6 2.51 28.31 30.84
CA ARG A 6 2.86 29.71 31.11
C ARG A 6 4.37 29.89 31.24
N VAL A 7 5.04 28.95 31.91
CA VAL A 7 6.51 28.95 32.07
C VAL A 7 7.23 28.76 30.73
N VAL A 8 6.79 27.83 29.88
CA VAL A 8 7.39 27.63 28.54
C VAL A 8 6.94 28.66 27.50
N GLY A 9 5.93 29.47 27.83
CA GLY A 9 5.46 30.60 27.02
C GLY A 9 5.10 30.19 25.59
N LYS A 10 5.76 30.82 24.60
CA LYS A 10 5.51 30.60 23.17
C LYS A 10 5.77 29.15 22.71
N LYS A 11 6.53 28.38 23.49
CA LYS A 11 6.83 26.96 23.21
C LYS A 11 5.82 25.99 23.84
N ALA A 12 4.69 26.49 24.35
CA ALA A 12 3.69 25.66 25.03
C ALA A 12 3.17 24.49 24.18
N ASP A 13 2.90 24.70 22.89
CA ASP A 13 2.38 23.61 22.05
C ASP A 13 3.46 22.58 21.70
N GLU A 14 4.69 23.04 21.43
CA GLU A 14 5.85 22.16 21.25
C GLU A 14 6.09 21.31 22.50
N PHE A 15 6.03 21.93 23.69
CA PHE A 15 6.17 21.27 24.98
C PHE A 15 5.16 20.14 25.17
N ILE A 16 3.89 20.38 24.83
CA ILE A 16 2.83 19.38 24.96
C ILE A 16 3.05 18.22 23.98
N CYS A 17 3.43 18.53 22.74
CA CYS A 17 3.74 17.54 21.71
C CYS A 17 4.91 16.65 22.13
N ASP A 18 6.01 17.24 22.60
CA ASP A 18 7.19 16.51 23.06
C ASP A 18 6.89 15.66 24.28
N CYS A 19 6.22 16.22 25.29
CA CYS A 19 5.80 15.45 26.45
C CYS A 19 4.93 14.26 26.03
N SER A 20 4.02 14.44 25.07
CA SER A 20 3.20 13.34 24.55
C SER A 20 4.03 12.27 23.87
N ASN A 21 5.03 12.66 23.08
CA ASN A 21 5.90 11.73 22.37
C ASN A 21 6.83 10.97 23.32
N TRP A 22 7.46 11.67 24.26
CA TRP A 22 8.35 11.04 25.22
C TRP A 22 7.60 10.17 26.23
N VAL A 23 6.36 10.51 26.60
CA VAL A 23 5.52 9.60 27.39
C VAL A 23 5.31 8.27 26.66
N LYS A 24 5.15 8.28 25.33
CA LYS A 24 5.01 7.03 24.54
C LYS A 24 6.33 6.28 24.39
N GLU A 25 7.43 7.01 24.23
CA GLU A 25 8.79 6.47 24.10
C GLU A 25 9.25 5.75 25.37
N PHE A 26 9.11 6.41 26.52
CA PHE A 26 9.56 5.89 27.81
C PHE A 26 8.59 4.86 28.41
N PHE A 27 7.32 4.83 27.98
CA PHE A 27 6.29 3.99 28.61
C PHE A 27 5.42 3.24 27.60
N PRO A 28 5.81 2.02 27.21
CA PRO A 28 4.98 1.16 26.38
C PRO A 28 3.72 0.69 27.15
N LEU A 29 2.70 0.27 26.40
CA LEU A 29 1.35 -0.07 26.90
C LEU A 29 1.28 -1.19 27.96
N LYS A 30 2.41 -1.85 28.25
CA LYS A 30 2.56 -2.90 29.27
C LYS A 30 2.19 -2.42 30.67
N SER A 31 2.45 -1.15 31.02
CA SER A 31 2.09 -0.59 32.32
C SER A 31 0.64 -0.12 32.33
N LEU A 32 -0.22 -0.78 33.10
CA LEU A 32 -1.66 -0.47 33.10
C LEU A 32 -1.96 0.96 33.60
N ASN A 33 -1.24 1.40 34.64
CA ASN A 33 -1.49 2.65 35.37
C ASN A 33 -0.19 3.43 35.59
N TRP A 34 -0.28 4.76 35.63
CA TRP A 34 0.87 5.66 35.87
C TRP A 34 1.57 5.40 37.19
N SER A 35 0.83 5.06 38.25
CA SER A 35 1.40 4.71 39.55
C SER A 35 2.27 3.45 39.51
N LYS A 36 1.93 2.48 38.65
CA LYS A 36 2.66 1.21 38.49
C LYS A 36 3.84 1.28 37.51
N MET A 37 4.14 2.47 36.99
CA MET A 37 5.28 2.67 36.09
C MET A 37 6.60 2.74 36.85
N ASP A 38 7.66 2.24 36.21
CA ASP A 38 9.04 2.31 36.68
C ASP A 38 9.43 3.74 37.09
N SER A 39 9.91 3.87 38.32
CA SER A 39 10.33 5.16 38.90
C SER A 39 11.56 5.71 38.18
N GLY A 40 12.51 4.85 37.80
CA GLY A 40 13.71 5.25 37.06
C GLY A 40 13.37 5.82 35.68
N ALA A 41 12.41 5.23 34.96
CA ALA A 41 11.91 5.75 33.70
C ALA A 41 11.23 7.11 33.85
N LYS A 42 10.47 7.33 34.94
CA LYS A 42 9.83 8.63 35.22
C LYS A 42 10.88 9.71 35.44
N GLU A 43 11.90 9.39 36.22
CA GLU A 43 13.00 10.32 36.49
C GLU A 43 13.76 10.70 35.21
N ARG A 44 14.07 9.71 34.35
CA ARG A 44 14.70 9.98 33.04
C ARG A 44 13.81 10.86 32.14
N LEU A 45 12.50 10.61 32.11
CA LEU A 45 11.55 11.42 31.37
C LEU A 45 11.55 12.87 31.87
N TYR A 46 11.41 13.08 33.19
CA TYR A 46 11.37 14.44 33.76
C TYR A 46 12.69 15.18 33.56
N LYS A 47 13.82 14.48 33.69
CA LYS A 47 15.14 15.04 33.39
C LYS A 47 15.23 15.49 31.94
N LYS A 48 14.79 14.66 30.98
CA LYS A 48 14.76 15.01 29.54
C LYS A 48 13.91 16.25 29.28
N ILE A 49 12.72 16.34 29.88
CA ILE A 49 11.82 17.49 29.73
C ILE A 49 12.44 18.75 30.32
N ARG A 50 12.96 18.65 31.55
CA ARG A 50 13.57 19.78 32.25
C ARG A 50 14.77 20.34 31.49
N SER A 51 15.63 19.48 30.95
CA SER A 51 16.78 19.90 30.15
C SER A 51 16.42 20.59 28.83
N LYS A 52 15.32 20.20 28.17
CA LYS A 52 14.93 20.84 26.89
C LYS A 52 14.30 22.23 27.09
N TYR A 53 13.54 22.40 28.18
CA TYR A 53 12.70 23.59 28.39
C TYR A 53 13.21 24.52 29.49
N ASP A 54 14.38 24.23 30.07
CA ASP A 54 15.01 24.99 31.14
C ASP A 54 14.04 25.35 32.28
N LEU A 55 13.32 24.32 32.77
CA LEU A 55 12.26 24.53 33.74
C LEU A 55 12.84 24.85 35.13
N PRO A 56 12.26 25.83 35.85
CA PRO A 56 12.66 26.18 37.21
C PRO A 56 12.34 25.03 38.18
N ASP A 57 12.97 25.03 39.35
CA ASP A 57 12.70 24.02 40.40
C ASP A 57 11.27 24.09 40.95
N MET A 58 10.69 25.28 40.95
CA MET A 58 9.35 25.56 41.48
C MET A 58 8.47 26.21 40.42
N VAL A 59 7.24 25.74 40.30
CA VAL A 59 6.23 26.22 39.35
C VAL A 59 4.91 26.37 40.11
N ALA A 60 4.40 27.60 40.24
CA ALA A 60 3.26 27.96 41.11
C ALA A 60 3.34 27.44 42.56
N GLY A 61 4.54 27.43 43.16
CA GLY A 61 4.72 26.96 44.53
C GLY A 61 4.67 25.44 44.70
N ALA A 62 4.53 24.68 43.60
CA ALA A 62 4.72 23.23 43.59
C ALA A 62 6.07 22.86 42.99
N ASN A 63 6.61 21.72 43.41
CA ASN A 63 7.83 21.17 42.82
C ASN A 63 7.59 20.87 41.33
N VAL A 64 8.50 21.29 40.46
CA VAL A 64 8.40 21.06 39.01
C VAL A 64 8.19 19.59 38.65
N ILE A 65 8.76 18.67 39.44
CA ILE A 65 8.58 17.22 39.25
C ILE A 65 7.13 16.81 39.46
N GLU A 66 6.44 17.38 40.43
CA GLU A 66 5.02 17.10 40.67
C GLU A 66 4.15 17.63 39.54
N ALA A 67 4.44 18.86 39.08
CA ALA A 67 3.77 19.45 37.94
C ALA A 67 3.95 18.62 36.66
N LEU A 68 5.18 18.16 36.40
CA LEU A 68 5.52 17.29 35.27
C LEU A 68 4.86 15.92 35.40
N SER A 69 4.84 15.33 36.59
CA SER A 69 4.18 14.06 36.87
C SER A 69 2.69 14.12 36.55
N PHE A 70 2.01 15.18 37.00
CA PHE A 70 0.59 15.39 36.70
C PHE A 70 0.35 15.58 35.19
N GLN A 71 1.18 16.40 34.54
CA GLN A 71 1.09 16.65 33.10
C GLN A 71 1.25 15.37 32.27
N CYS A 72 2.30 14.60 32.55
CA CYS A 72 2.59 13.38 31.82
C CYS A 72 1.57 12.28 32.11
N PHE A 73 1.07 12.19 33.35
CA PHE A 73 -0.06 11.33 33.70
C PHE A 73 -1.30 11.61 32.85
N MET A 74 -1.69 12.88 32.73
CA MET A 74 -2.87 13.27 31.95
C MET A 74 -2.69 12.92 30.46
N LEU A 75 -1.50 13.16 29.90
CA LEU A 75 -1.19 12.78 28.53
C LEU A 75 -1.25 11.27 28.31
N TYR A 76 -0.70 10.49 29.24
CA TYR A 76 -0.74 9.03 29.20
C TYR A 76 -2.17 8.49 29.27
N LYS A 77 -2.98 9.02 30.20
CA LYS A 77 -4.39 8.65 30.37
C LYS A 77 -5.18 8.90 29.09
N HIS A 78 -5.05 10.08 28.50
CA HIS A 78 -5.73 10.41 27.24
C HIS A 78 -5.27 9.52 26.08
N TRP A 79 -3.97 9.24 25.97
CA TRP A 79 -3.44 8.35 24.95
C TRP A 79 -4.02 6.93 25.08
N ARG A 80 -4.03 6.34 26.28
CA ARG A 80 -4.64 5.03 26.53
C ARG A 80 -6.14 5.02 26.23
N PHE A 81 -6.87 6.08 26.61
CA PHE A 81 -8.30 6.19 26.31
C PHE A 81 -8.56 6.19 24.80
N ARG A 82 -7.81 6.99 24.03
CA ARG A 82 -7.92 7.02 22.56
C ARG A 82 -7.58 5.68 21.92
N LEU A 83 -6.55 4.98 22.41
CA LEU A 83 -6.21 3.64 21.94
C LEU A 83 -7.31 2.62 22.23
N LYS A 84 -7.87 2.66 23.45
CA LYS A 84 -9.00 1.82 23.83
C LYS A 84 -10.19 2.08 22.91
N GLU A 85 -10.54 3.35 22.70
CA GLU A 85 -11.62 3.77 21.82
C GLU A 85 -11.40 3.31 20.36
N GLN A 86 -10.19 3.49 19.82
CA GLN A 86 -9.83 2.99 18.49
C GLN A 86 -9.97 1.46 18.40
N TYR A 87 -9.49 0.73 19.40
CA TYR A 87 -9.61 -0.71 19.46
C TYR A 87 -11.09 -1.16 19.47
N PHE A 88 -11.94 -0.54 20.30
CA PHE A 88 -13.37 -0.89 20.36
C PHE A 88 -14.13 -0.51 19.09
N ARG A 89 -13.85 0.66 18.50
CA ARG A 89 -14.41 1.03 17.18
C ARG A 89 -14.02 0.01 16.12
N ASN A 90 -12.74 -0.35 16.07
CA ASN A 90 -12.22 -1.32 15.11
C ASN A 90 -12.81 -2.72 15.35
N ASN A 91 -13.01 -3.14 16.60
CA ASN A 91 -13.62 -4.43 16.93
C ASN A 91 -15.09 -4.51 16.52
N LYS A 92 -15.85 -3.42 16.68
CA LYS A 92 -17.23 -3.36 16.22
C LYS A 92 -17.31 -3.50 14.69
N VAL A 93 -16.49 -2.73 13.97
CA VAL A 93 -16.38 -2.81 12.50
C VAL A 93 -15.92 -4.21 12.06
N ASN A 94 -14.98 -4.83 12.77
CA ASN A 94 -14.52 -6.19 12.46
C ASN A 94 -15.62 -7.23 12.66
N THR A 95 -16.39 -7.11 13.75
CA THR A 95 -17.51 -8.00 14.03
C THR A 95 -18.58 -7.87 12.96
N GLU A 96 -18.94 -6.64 12.57
CA GLU A 96 -19.87 -6.37 11.47
C GLU A 96 -19.34 -6.93 10.14
N ASN A 97 -18.07 -6.71 9.81
CA ASN A 97 -17.45 -7.27 8.61
C ASN A 97 -17.44 -8.80 8.61
N LYS A 98 -17.17 -9.43 9.76
CA LYS A 98 -17.16 -10.90 9.91
C LYS A 98 -18.56 -11.49 9.79
N LEU A 99 -19.59 -10.81 10.30
CA LEU A 99 -20.99 -11.19 10.12
C LEU A 99 -21.44 -11.06 8.66
N ASN A 100 -20.88 -10.11 7.92
CA ASN A 100 -21.16 -9.89 6.51
C ASN A 100 -20.36 -10.80 5.56
N GLN A 101 -19.47 -11.66 6.07
CA GLN A 101 -18.77 -12.65 5.26
C GLN A 101 -19.70 -13.83 4.98
N THR A 102 -20.04 -14.02 3.70
CA THR A 102 -20.87 -15.13 3.21
C THR A 102 -20.06 -16.38 2.83
N GLU A 103 -18.72 -16.28 2.82
CA GLU A 103 -17.81 -17.37 2.44
C GLU A 103 -17.22 -18.02 3.69
N THR A 104 -17.44 -19.32 3.88
CA THR A 104 -16.74 -20.10 4.89
C THR A 104 -15.30 -20.36 4.44
N PRO A 105 -14.27 -20.07 5.27
CA PRO A 105 -12.90 -20.44 4.93
C PRO A 105 -12.79 -21.94 4.72
N ALA A 106 -12.35 -22.37 3.54
CA ALA A 106 -12.05 -23.77 3.26
C ALA A 106 -10.72 -24.14 3.94
N ASP A 107 -10.79 -24.69 5.15
CA ASP A 107 -9.64 -25.26 5.83
C ASP A 107 -9.06 -26.42 4.99
N GLY A 108 -7.75 -26.39 4.73
CA GLY A 108 -7.02 -27.44 4.01
C GLY A 108 -6.87 -27.25 2.49
N ALA A 109 -7.36 -26.16 1.91
CA ALA A 109 -7.12 -25.86 0.49
C ALA A 109 -5.65 -25.49 0.22
N LYS A 110 -5.09 -25.95 -0.92
CA LYS A 110 -3.78 -25.45 -1.40
C LYS A 110 -3.86 -23.94 -1.56
N SER A 111 -2.85 -23.21 -1.06
CA SER A 111 -2.77 -21.76 -1.25
C SER A 111 -2.80 -21.39 -2.74
N THR A 112 -3.56 -20.36 -3.10
CA THR A 112 -3.62 -19.79 -4.46
C THR A 112 -2.23 -19.50 -5.03
N ALA A 113 -1.29 -19.06 -4.19
CA ALA A 113 0.08 -18.80 -4.62
C ALA A 113 0.80 -20.08 -5.09
N ARG A 114 0.55 -21.21 -4.43
CA ARG A 114 1.12 -22.51 -4.82
C ARG A 114 0.50 -23.02 -6.12
N ILE A 115 -0.81 -22.86 -6.28
CA ILE A 115 -1.51 -23.21 -7.53
C ILE A 115 -0.98 -22.38 -8.70
N PHE A 116 -0.80 -21.07 -8.48
CA PHE A 116 -0.26 -20.16 -9.49
C PHE A 116 1.16 -20.56 -9.91
N HIS A 117 2.04 -20.86 -8.95
CA HIS A 117 3.40 -21.31 -9.23
C HIS A 117 3.44 -22.67 -9.96
N GLU A 118 2.56 -23.61 -9.59
CA GLU A 118 2.42 -24.89 -10.31
C GLU A 118 2.00 -24.64 -11.78
N LEU A 119 1.08 -23.71 -12.04
CA LEU A 119 0.62 -23.37 -13.39
C LEU A 119 1.70 -22.68 -14.24
N MET A 120 2.42 -21.72 -13.67
CA MET A 120 3.52 -21.01 -14.36
C MET A 120 4.64 -21.98 -14.78
N ASN A 121 4.96 -22.95 -13.93
CA ASN A 121 5.99 -23.96 -14.23
C ASN A 121 5.55 -24.93 -15.34
N VAL A 122 4.26 -25.30 -15.39
CA VAL A 122 3.72 -26.18 -16.44
C VAL A 122 3.78 -25.51 -17.82
N GLN A 123 3.45 -24.21 -17.90
CA GLN A 123 3.58 -23.44 -19.15
C GLN A 123 5.04 -23.31 -19.60
N GLN A 124 5.99 -23.17 -18.67
CA GLN A 124 7.42 -23.15 -19.01
C GLN A 124 7.91 -24.49 -19.56
N THR A 125 7.45 -25.63 -19.00
CA THR A 125 7.86 -26.96 -19.50
C THR A 125 7.26 -27.34 -20.85
N GLN A 126 6.07 -26.84 -21.18
CA GLN A 126 5.46 -27.05 -22.51
C GLN A 126 6.18 -26.24 -23.61
N GLY A 127 6.88 -25.16 -23.26
CA GLY A 127 7.72 -24.39 -24.18
C GLY A 127 9.10 -24.99 -24.47
N THR A 128 9.54 -26.02 -23.73
CA THR A 128 10.91 -26.58 -23.84
C THR A 128 10.98 -28.02 -24.36
N GLN A 129 9.84 -28.68 -24.64
CA GLN A 129 9.86 -30.01 -25.24
C GLN A 129 9.65 -29.93 -26.76
N GLU A 130 10.74 -29.64 -27.47
CA GLU A 130 10.87 -30.07 -28.86
C GLU A 130 11.01 -31.61 -28.89
N HIS A 131 9.92 -32.25 -29.32
CA HIS A 131 9.87 -33.36 -30.27
C HIS A 131 10.68 -34.64 -29.97
N GLU A 132 10.07 -35.66 -29.36
CA GLU A 132 10.22 -37.06 -29.79
C GLU A 132 8.98 -37.90 -29.48
N GLY A 133 8.36 -38.49 -30.51
CA GLY A 133 7.66 -39.77 -30.39
C GLY A 133 6.13 -39.79 -30.43
N SER A 134 5.56 -39.67 -31.64
CA SER A 134 4.47 -40.52 -32.17
C SER A 134 3.16 -40.70 -31.37
N SER A 135 2.07 -40.08 -31.84
CA SER A 135 0.84 -40.77 -32.27
C SER A 135 -0.25 -39.75 -32.64
N ASP A 136 -0.93 -40.01 -33.74
CA ASP A 136 -1.95 -39.19 -34.40
C ASP A 136 -3.05 -38.64 -33.47
N ASN A 137 -3.24 -37.31 -33.49
CA ASN A 137 -4.52 -36.59 -33.50
C ASN A 137 -4.26 -35.07 -33.47
N PRO A 138 -4.66 -34.30 -34.50
CA PRO A 138 -4.60 -32.84 -34.43
C PRO A 138 -5.83 -32.33 -33.66
N LEU A 139 -5.76 -32.35 -32.33
CA LEU A 139 -6.62 -31.45 -31.54
C LEU A 139 -5.84 -30.16 -31.34
N GLU A 140 -6.22 -29.11 -32.07
CA GLU A 140 -5.99 -27.72 -31.67
C GLU A 140 -6.52 -27.56 -30.25
N THR A 141 -5.66 -27.77 -29.26
CA THR A 141 -6.01 -27.56 -27.86
C THR A 141 -5.87 -26.07 -27.66
N GLN A 142 -6.93 -25.29 -27.95
CA GLN A 142 -7.03 -23.91 -27.48
C GLN A 142 -6.84 -23.96 -25.98
N GLN A 143 -5.64 -23.60 -25.54
CA GLN A 143 -5.27 -23.65 -24.15
C GLN A 143 -5.95 -22.46 -23.47
N ASP A 144 -6.94 -22.73 -22.63
CA ASP A 144 -7.64 -21.69 -21.88
C ASP A 144 -6.63 -20.73 -21.23
N PRO A 145 -6.90 -19.41 -21.23
CA PRO A 145 -5.98 -18.43 -20.68
C PRO A 145 -5.72 -18.69 -19.19
N LEU A 146 -4.54 -18.26 -18.72
CA LEU A 146 -4.04 -18.58 -17.38
C LEU A 146 -5.02 -18.17 -16.26
N TYR A 147 -5.80 -17.11 -16.45
CA TYR A 147 -6.75 -16.64 -15.45
C TYR A 147 -8.01 -17.52 -15.34
N ILE A 148 -8.47 -18.14 -16.43
CA ILE A 148 -9.59 -19.09 -16.41
C ILE A 148 -9.17 -20.37 -15.69
N THR A 149 -8.01 -20.93 -16.07
CA THR A 149 -7.49 -22.16 -15.46
C THR A 149 -7.16 -21.99 -13.97
N LEU A 150 -6.65 -20.82 -13.58
CA LEU A 150 -6.43 -20.47 -12.17
C LEU A 150 -7.75 -20.39 -11.40
N PHE A 151 -8.77 -19.75 -11.98
CA PHE A 151 -10.08 -19.61 -11.33
C PHE A 151 -10.73 -20.98 -11.12
N GLU A 152 -10.73 -21.84 -12.13
CA GLU A 152 -11.28 -23.19 -12.02
C GLU A 152 -10.58 -23.98 -10.90
N LYS A 153 -9.24 -24.02 -10.88
CA LYS A 153 -8.49 -24.76 -9.86
C LYS A 153 -8.68 -24.24 -8.44
N THR A 154 -9.05 -22.97 -8.29
CA THR A 154 -9.20 -22.32 -6.97
C THR A 154 -10.63 -22.36 -6.45
N LYS A 155 -11.63 -22.36 -7.34
CA LYS A 155 -13.05 -22.20 -6.99
C LYS A 155 -13.94 -23.39 -7.33
N LYS A 156 -13.43 -24.39 -8.06
CA LYS A 156 -14.14 -25.64 -8.34
C LYS A 156 -13.68 -26.74 -7.37
N HIS A 157 -14.62 -27.24 -6.57
CA HIS A 157 -14.40 -28.43 -5.77
C HIS A 157 -14.45 -29.68 -6.65
N LYS A 158 -13.57 -30.66 -6.37
CA LYS A 158 -13.48 -31.92 -7.13
C LYS A 158 -14.82 -32.65 -7.25
N ASP A 159 -15.60 -32.66 -6.17
CA ASP A 159 -16.82 -33.48 -6.07
C ASP A 159 -18.11 -32.65 -6.05
N LYS A 160 -18.01 -31.33 -5.83
CA LYS A 160 -19.17 -30.44 -5.57
C LYS A 160 -19.36 -29.32 -6.59
N GLY A 161 -18.54 -29.26 -7.64
CA GLY A 161 -18.60 -28.19 -8.63
C GLY A 161 -18.13 -26.85 -8.06
N PHE A 162 -18.57 -25.74 -8.64
CA PHE A 162 -18.17 -24.39 -8.21
C PHE A 162 -18.75 -23.99 -6.86
N GLU A 163 -18.00 -23.16 -6.12
CA GLU A 163 -18.52 -22.47 -4.93
C GLU A 163 -19.79 -21.65 -5.28
N PRO A 164 -20.71 -21.44 -4.31
CA PRO A 164 -21.88 -20.59 -4.53
C PRO A 164 -21.46 -19.19 -5.01
N ASN A 165 -22.05 -18.74 -6.12
CA ASN A 165 -21.73 -17.51 -6.88
C ASN A 165 -20.47 -17.54 -7.75
N ALA A 166 -19.56 -18.51 -7.60
CA ALA A 166 -18.34 -18.58 -8.42
C ALA A 166 -18.62 -19.00 -9.87
N GLU A 167 -19.74 -19.68 -10.14
CA GLU A 167 -20.13 -20.07 -11.50
C GLU A 167 -20.42 -18.85 -12.39
N LYS A 168 -21.15 -17.85 -11.86
CA LYS A 168 -21.41 -16.59 -12.57
C LYS A 168 -20.13 -15.82 -12.89
N ASP A 169 -19.20 -15.84 -11.96
CA ASP A 169 -17.90 -15.20 -12.10
C ASP A 169 -17.02 -15.92 -13.12
N TYR A 170 -17.10 -17.25 -13.18
CA TYR A 170 -16.44 -18.06 -14.20
C TYR A 170 -16.98 -17.77 -15.60
N ASP A 171 -18.32 -17.73 -15.75
CA ASP A 171 -18.96 -17.38 -17.03
C ASP A 171 -18.58 -15.97 -17.47
N ALA A 172 -18.45 -15.02 -16.55
CA ALA A 172 -17.99 -13.67 -16.87
C ALA A 172 -16.53 -13.63 -17.36
N LEU A 173 -15.64 -14.45 -16.79
CA LEU A 173 -14.26 -14.58 -17.27
C LEU A 173 -14.18 -15.26 -18.64
N ARG A 174 -15.04 -16.24 -18.93
CA ARG A 174 -15.17 -16.87 -20.25
C ARG A 174 -15.64 -15.88 -21.30
N ASN A 175 -16.69 -15.12 -21.01
CA ASN A 175 -17.19 -14.07 -21.91
C ASN A 175 -16.14 -12.98 -22.18
N LEU A 176 -15.32 -12.64 -21.18
CA LEU A 176 -14.20 -11.70 -21.36
C LEU A 176 -13.16 -12.27 -22.34
N HIS A 177 -12.79 -13.54 -22.18
CA HIS A 177 -11.86 -14.21 -23.10
C HIS A 177 -12.39 -14.22 -24.54
N GLU A 178 -13.65 -14.64 -24.73
CA GLU A 178 -14.28 -14.69 -26.05
C GLU A 178 -14.29 -13.31 -26.73
N LYS A 179 -14.59 -12.26 -25.95
CA LYS A 179 -14.58 -10.88 -26.45
C LYS A 179 -13.18 -10.41 -26.87
N GLU A 180 -12.15 -10.69 -26.06
CA GLU A 180 -10.77 -10.30 -26.38
C GLU A 180 -10.25 -11.03 -27.62
N VAL A 181 -10.59 -12.30 -27.78
CA VAL A 181 -10.25 -13.08 -28.99
C VAL A 181 -10.99 -12.53 -30.21
N GLU A 182 -12.25 -12.12 -30.09
CA GLU A 182 -13.01 -11.51 -31.20
C GLU A 182 -12.47 -10.13 -31.60
N GLU A 183 -12.14 -9.27 -30.62
CA GLU A 183 -11.70 -7.89 -30.87
C GLU A 183 -10.22 -7.78 -31.24
N HIS A 184 -9.35 -8.61 -30.66
CA HIS A 184 -7.89 -8.52 -30.79
C HIS A 184 -7.23 -9.73 -31.45
N GLY A 185 -7.99 -10.78 -31.77
CA GLY A 185 -7.51 -12.01 -32.41
C GLY A 185 -6.84 -13.00 -31.45
N GLU A 186 -6.22 -12.51 -30.37
CA GLU A 186 -5.61 -13.32 -29.31
C GLU A 186 -5.83 -12.68 -27.93
N ASP A 187 -6.02 -13.52 -26.91
CA ASP A 187 -6.11 -13.06 -25.52
C ASP A 187 -4.70 -12.86 -24.93
N THR A 188 -4.33 -11.59 -24.74
CA THR A 188 -3.07 -11.18 -24.11
C THR A 188 -3.27 -10.62 -22.70
N LEU A 189 -4.46 -10.79 -22.09
CA LEU A 189 -4.75 -10.26 -20.77
C LEU A 189 -3.93 -10.97 -19.68
N SER A 190 -3.28 -10.16 -18.84
CA SER A 190 -2.70 -10.67 -17.60
C SER A 190 -3.81 -11.09 -16.62
N VAL A 191 -3.53 -12.07 -15.76
CA VAL A 191 -4.46 -12.52 -14.71
C VAL A 191 -5.01 -11.38 -13.86
N LYS A 192 -4.14 -10.41 -13.54
CA LYS A 192 -4.54 -9.23 -12.76
C LYS A 192 -5.53 -8.36 -13.52
N ALA A 193 -5.32 -8.14 -14.82
CA ALA A 193 -6.19 -7.29 -15.64
C ALA A 193 -7.57 -7.92 -15.78
N ALA A 194 -7.64 -9.20 -16.17
CA ALA A 194 -8.89 -9.94 -16.30
C ALA A 194 -9.71 -9.95 -14.99
N TYR A 195 -9.04 -10.21 -13.85
CA TYR A 195 -9.72 -10.22 -12.55
C TYR A 195 -10.20 -8.83 -12.13
N MET A 196 -9.46 -7.77 -12.44
CA MET A 196 -9.90 -6.40 -12.12
C MET A 196 -11.13 -5.98 -12.92
N GLU A 197 -11.24 -6.42 -14.17
CA GLU A 197 -12.39 -6.15 -15.04
C GLU A 197 -13.64 -6.87 -14.54
N VAL A 198 -13.54 -8.18 -14.28
CA VAL A 198 -14.70 -9.00 -13.85
C VAL A 198 -15.13 -8.70 -12.41
N PHE A 199 -14.20 -8.72 -11.44
CA PHE A 199 -14.55 -8.64 -10.02
C PHE A 199 -14.74 -7.22 -9.51
N LYS A 200 -14.32 -6.23 -10.30
CA LYS A 200 -14.17 -4.82 -9.90
C LYS A 200 -13.22 -4.66 -8.71
N PRO A 201 -12.70 -3.44 -8.44
CA PRO A 201 -11.91 -3.20 -7.25
C PRO A 201 -12.76 -3.43 -5.98
N LYS A 202 -12.52 -4.53 -5.25
CA LYS A 202 -13.08 -4.70 -3.89
C LYS A 202 -12.43 -3.66 -2.97
N SER A 203 -13.18 -3.16 -1.97
CA SER A 203 -12.58 -2.33 -0.92
C SER A 203 -11.46 -3.12 -0.25
N GLY A 204 -10.29 -2.49 -0.15
CA GLY A 204 -9.04 -3.18 0.17
C GLY A 204 -9.04 -3.98 1.47
N TYR A 205 -8.01 -4.80 1.61
CA TYR A 205 -7.75 -5.52 2.86
C TYR A 205 -6.94 -4.64 3.80
N VAL A 206 -7.47 -4.35 4.99
CA VAL A 206 -6.68 -3.69 6.04
C VAL A 206 -6.24 -4.74 7.05
N LYS A 207 -4.93 -4.84 7.28
CA LYS A 207 -4.34 -5.79 8.23
C LYS A 207 -4.97 -5.58 9.61
N GLY A 208 -5.67 -6.61 10.10
CA GLY A 208 -6.40 -6.58 11.37
C GLY A 208 -7.87 -6.12 11.29
N LEU A 209 -8.38 -5.67 10.14
CA LEU A 209 -9.80 -5.32 9.91
C LEU A 209 -10.51 -6.20 8.86
N GLY A 210 -9.76 -7.11 8.22
CA GLY A 210 -10.28 -8.03 7.24
C GLY A 210 -10.57 -7.39 5.87
N PRO A 211 -11.10 -8.19 4.93
CA PRO A 211 -11.55 -7.73 3.63
C PRO A 211 -12.79 -6.82 3.78
N GLY A 212 -12.96 -5.87 2.88
CA GLY A 212 -14.14 -4.99 2.89
C GLY A 212 -13.95 -3.69 3.68
N ALA A 213 -12.98 -3.64 4.59
CA ALA A 213 -12.63 -2.44 5.33
C ALA A 213 -12.04 -1.39 4.36
N ARG A 214 -12.83 -0.36 4.02
CA ARG A 214 -12.29 0.78 3.28
C ARG A 214 -11.17 1.37 4.14
N PRO A 215 -9.93 1.47 3.61
CA PRO A 215 -8.88 2.18 4.34
C PRO A 215 -9.46 3.54 4.74
N PRO A 216 -9.15 4.04 5.96
CA PRO A 216 -9.59 5.37 6.35
C PRO A 216 -9.25 6.27 5.19
N LYS A 217 -10.28 6.93 4.62
CA LYS A 217 -10.08 7.88 3.51
C LYS A 217 -8.87 8.68 3.95
N LYS A 218 -7.75 8.58 3.21
CA LYS A 218 -6.57 9.40 3.49
C LYS A 218 -7.16 10.76 3.78
N ARG A 219 -6.92 11.29 4.99
CA ARG A 219 -7.27 12.68 5.28
C ARG A 219 -6.74 13.41 4.07
N ARG A 220 -7.63 13.89 3.21
CA ARG A 220 -7.22 14.77 2.12
C ARG A 220 -6.42 15.83 2.87
N VAL A 221 -5.16 15.96 2.53
CA VAL A 221 -4.46 17.18 2.88
C VAL A 221 -5.37 18.26 2.30
N GLU A 222 -5.98 19.07 3.16
CA GLU A 222 -6.76 20.23 2.74
C GLU A 222 -5.84 21.02 1.79
N GLY A 223 -6.15 20.98 0.49
CA GLY A 223 -5.28 21.54 -0.56
C GLY A 223 -5.28 20.77 -1.88
N GLU A 224 -5.58 19.47 -1.91
CA GLU A 224 -5.64 18.71 -3.18
C GLU A 224 -7.06 18.80 -3.78
N THR A 225 -7.40 19.97 -4.33
CA THR A 225 -8.60 20.16 -5.17
C THR A 225 -8.39 19.48 -6.53
N ASP A 226 -9.47 19.14 -7.24
CA ASP A 226 -9.37 18.59 -8.61
C ASP A 226 -8.57 19.51 -9.55
N GLU A 227 -8.54 20.81 -9.25
CA GLU A 227 -7.72 21.82 -9.92
C GLU A 227 -6.22 21.55 -9.81
N VAL A 228 -5.72 21.10 -8.65
CA VAL A 228 -4.30 20.74 -8.47
C VAL A 228 -3.94 19.50 -9.27
N ARG A 229 -4.86 18.53 -9.39
CA ARG A 229 -4.65 17.36 -10.24
C ARG A 229 -4.63 17.71 -11.72
N VAL A 230 -5.55 18.57 -12.16
CA VAL A 230 -5.59 19.05 -13.54
C VAL A 230 -4.33 19.86 -13.85
N ALA A 231 -3.91 20.76 -12.97
CA ALA A 231 -2.69 21.54 -13.11
C ALA A 231 -1.44 20.65 -13.17
N LEU A 232 -1.32 19.66 -12.27
CA LEU A 232 -0.21 18.72 -12.28
C LEU A 232 -0.20 17.85 -13.54
N SER A 233 -1.38 17.45 -14.05
CA SER A 233 -1.47 16.69 -15.30
C SER A 233 -1.06 17.52 -16.52
N ALA A 234 -1.41 18.82 -16.53
CA ALA A 234 -1.00 19.75 -17.57
C ALA A 234 0.52 20.01 -17.51
N GLU A 235 1.09 20.17 -16.31
CA GLU A 235 2.54 20.34 -16.12
C GLU A 235 3.32 19.10 -16.59
N ILE A 236 2.83 17.89 -16.28
CA ILE A 236 3.42 16.64 -16.78
C ILE A 236 3.38 16.57 -18.31
N GLN A 237 2.29 17.04 -18.93
CA GLN A 237 2.16 17.02 -20.39
C GLN A 237 3.09 18.04 -21.05
N GLN A 238 3.18 19.24 -20.50
CA GLN A 238 4.12 20.26 -20.97
C GLN A 238 5.57 19.80 -20.85
N LEU A 239 5.95 19.18 -19.73
CA LEU A 239 7.30 18.62 -19.56
C LEU A 239 7.64 17.51 -20.58
N LYS A 240 6.65 16.73 -21.02
CA LYS A 240 6.84 15.73 -22.08
C LYS A 240 7.07 16.37 -23.44
N GLU A 241 6.34 17.43 -23.76
CA GLU A 241 6.50 18.18 -25.00
C GLU A 241 7.87 18.90 -25.05
N ASP A 242 8.28 19.50 -23.93
CA ASP A 242 9.60 20.12 -23.79
C ASP A 242 10.74 19.09 -23.90
N ALA A 243 10.55 17.88 -23.35
CA ALA A 243 11.51 16.80 -23.49
C ALA A 243 11.63 16.34 -24.96
N ALA A 244 10.51 16.18 -25.66
CA ALA A 244 10.48 15.76 -27.06
C ALA A 244 11.14 16.80 -28.00
N THR A 245 10.89 18.09 -27.77
CA THR A 245 11.53 19.18 -28.54
C THR A 245 13.03 19.24 -28.29
N ARG A 246 13.46 19.08 -27.02
CA ARG A 246 14.89 19.02 -26.68
C ARG A 246 15.59 17.81 -27.30
N GLU A 247 14.93 16.65 -27.32
CA GLU A 247 15.44 15.45 -27.97
C GLU A 247 15.61 15.66 -29.48
N GLY A 248 14.61 16.26 -30.15
CA GLY A 248 14.71 16.62 -31.56
C GLY A 248 15.87 17.58 -31.87
N ALA A 249 16.08 18.60 -31.04
CA ALA A 249 17.19 19.54 -31.20
C ALA A 249 18.57 18.87 -31.03
N LEU A 250 18.69 17.91 -30.09
CA LEU A 250 19.91 17.13 -29.92
C LEU A 250 20.19 16.23 -31.12
N LEU A 251 19.16 15.58 -31.67
CA LEU A 251 19.29 14.75 -32.87
C LEU A 251 19.77 15.58 -34.07
N TYR A 252 19.23 16.78 -34.25
CA TYR A 252 19.68 17.70 -35.31
C TYR A 252 21.15 18.11 -35.15
N GLN A 253 21.59 18.44 -33.93
CA GLN A 253 23.01 18.75 -33.67
C GLN A 253 23.92 17.56 -33.92
N ILE A 254 23.50 16.35 -33.52
CA ILE A 254 24.26 15.13 -33.78
C ILE A 254 24.43 14.92 -35.29
N GLU A 255 23.37 15.13 -36.07
CA GLU A 255 23.43 14.95 -37.53
C GLU A 255 24.35 15.98 -38.19
N SER A 256 24.23 17.26 -37.83
CA SER A 256 25.13 18.31 -38.33
C SER A 256 26.61 18.05 -37.97
N LEU A 257 26.89 17.54 -36.77
CA LEU A 257 28.24 17.16 -36.35
C LEU A 257 28.78 15.95 -37.13
N LYS A 258 27.92 15.00 -37.50
CA LYS A 258 28.34 13.87 -38.37
C LYS A 258 28.72 14.38 -39.76
N GLU A 259 27.91 15.24 -40.36
CA GLU A 259 28.17 15.83 -41.68
C GLU A 259 29.51 16.58 -41.69
N SER A 260 29.73 17.46 -40.71
CA SER A 260 30.99 18.20 -40.59
C SER A 260 32.20 17.27 -40.35
N ASN A 261 32.04 16.18 -39.61
CA ASN A 261 33.10 15.19 -39.43
C ASN A 261 33.42 14.41 -40.72
N GLU A 262 32.43 14.10 -41.55
CA GLU A 262 32.66 13.45 -42.85
C GLU A 262 33.33 14.42 -43.85
N GLU A 263 32.98 15.70 -43.84
CA GLU A 263 33.69 16.74 -44.60
C GLU A 263 35.17 16.88 -44.16
N LEU A 264 35.44 16.87 -42.85
CA LEU A 264 36.82 16.89 -42.34
C LEU A 264 37.59 15.62 -42.74
N LYS A 265 36.98 14.43 -42.63
CA LYS A 265 37.63 13.18 -43.06
C LYS A 265 37.94 13.15 -44.55
N THR A 266 37.05 13.68 -45.39
CA THR A 266 37.28 13.75 -46.84
C THR A 266 38.39 14.75 -47.17
N SER A 267 38.42 15.91 -46.50
CA SER A 267 39.49 16.89 -46.64
C SER A 267 40.86 16.41 -46.13
N MET A 268 40.90 15.54 -45.11
CA MET A 268 42.15 14.94 -44.62
C MET A 268 42.69 13.84 -45.55
N LYS A 269 41.83 13.20 -46.36
CA LYS A 269 42.23 12.16 -47.32
C LYS A 269 42.73 12.74 -48.65
N SER A 270 42.46 14.02 -48.93
CA SER A 270 42.87 14.71 -50.16
C SER A 270 44.18 15.50 -50.02
N LEU A 271 44.79 15.49 -48.83
CA LEU A 271 46.14 15.98 -48.53
C LEU A 271 47.15 14.82 -48.56
#